data_AF-A0A9W6RNI4-F1
#
_entry.id   AF-A0A9W6RNI4-F1
#
_cell.length_a   1.000
_cell.length_b   1.000
_cell.length_c   1.000
_cell.angle_alpha   90.00
_cell.angle_beta   90.00
_cell.angle_gamma   90.00
#
_symmetry.space_group_name_H-M   'P 1'
#
loop_
_entity.id
_entity.type
_entity.pdbx_description
1 polymer ?
#
loop_
_entity_poly.entity_id
_entity_poly.type
_entity_poly.pdbx_seq_one_letter_code
_entity_poly.pdbx_strand_id
1 'polypeptide(L)'
;MDAAQMGLRRYWLARGALNGGRFEVPDSDLDVSFARARMVDVDFSGLRLFRFAAHDSVFERCDFSQAAFDNVSFGATAADGRWDRGTWPATLYRECVFARTRIPPQAFFGNARFERCVFDGARLRDLIHTHTAQFVECRFRGKIQDANFWGRPTKHTAALGRDRNAFTGNDFTGADLIDVGFRHIDLHAQRFPGLPDYAVLDRVDQRVKGALAAMADWPDGEVKTKAARSLRFQADWAIAYNNGHAVVSRNWVDRRLPPDVRDQIFWMLVGDSEEQ
;
A
#
# COMPACT_ATOMS: atom_id res chain seq x y z
N MET A 1 -17.41 -24.80 28.21
CA MET A 1 -16.37 -24.60 27.17
C MET A 1 -16.43 -25.81 26.29
N ASP A 2 -17.22 -25.72 25.23
CA ASP A 2 -17.52 -26.86 24.37
C ASP A 2 -16.60 -26.81 23.15
N ALA A 3 -15.91 -27.92 22.91
CA ALA A 3 -15.11 -28.15 21.71
C ALA A 3 -16.06 -28.39 20.52
N ALA A 4 -16.75 -27.33 20.10
CA ALA A 4 -17.60 -27.36 18.94
C ALA A 4 -16.72 -27.33 17.68
N GLN A 5 -16.53 -28.52 17.09
CA GLN A 5 -16.26 -28.76 15.67
C GLN A 5 -15.61 -27.58 14.93
N MET A 6 -14.29 -27.44 15.03
CA MET A 6 -13.51 -26.89 13.93
C MET A 6 -13.62 -27.86 12.76
N GLY A 7 -14.73 -27.78 12.01
CA GLY A 7 -14.91 -28.51 10.78
C GLY A 7 -13.66 -28.32 9.93
N LEU A 8 -13.08 -29.41 9.45
CA LEU A 8 -11.92 -29.42 8.56
C LEU A 8 -12.19 -28.43 7.41
N ARG A 9 -11.65 -27.21 7.50
CA ARG A 9 -11.77 -26.24 6.41
C ARG A 9 -11.17 -26.89 5.17
N ARG A 10 -11.99 -27.01 4.13
CA ARG A 10 -11.60 -27.68 2.90
C ARG A 10 -10.62 -26.77 2.16
N TYR A 11 -9.46 -27.33 1.85
CA TYR A 11 -8.34 -26.64 1.23
C TYR A 11 -8.24 -27.05 -0.23
N TRP A 12 -8.18 -26.08 -1.13
CA TRP A 12 -7.99 -26.32 -2.56
C TRP A 12 -6.66 -25.74 -3.02
N LEU A 13 -5.76 -26.64 -3.44
CA LEU A 13 -4.46 -26.29 -3.99
C LEU A 13 -4.49 -26.27 -5.52
N ALA A 14 -4.52 -25.08 -6.09
CA ALA A 14 -4.40 -24.87 -7.52
C ALA A 14 -2.92 -24.88 -7.94
N ARG A 15 -2.58 -25.77 -8.89
CA ARG A 15 -1.27 -25.87 -9.53
C ARG A 15 -1.43 -25.99 -11.05
N GLY A 16 -0.36 -25.74 -11.79
CA GLY A 16 -0.37 -25.83 -13.26
C GLY A 16 -0.83 -24.52 -13.91
N ALA A 17 -1.29 -24.61 -15.15
CA ALA A 17 -1.63 -23.44 -15.95
C ALA A 17 -3.12 -23.41 -16.32
N LEU A 18 -3.72 -22.21 -16.29
CA LEU A 18 -5.01 -21.92 -16.88
C LEU A 18 -4.88 -20.69 -17.76
N ASN A 19 -5.43 -20.77 -18.97
CA ASN A 19 -5.41 -19.69 -19.95
C ASN A 19 -6.84 -19.41 -20.41
N GLY A 20 -7.33 -18.20 -20.15
CA GLY A 20 -8.70 -17.80 -20.43
C GLY A 20 -9.72 -18.38 -19.45
N GLY A 21 -10.98 -17.97 -19.65
CA GLY A 21 -12.12 -18.50 -18.93
C GLY A 21 -12.30 -17.91 -17.53
N ARG A 22 -13.40 -18.33 -16.88
CA ARG A 22 -13.72 -17.95 -15.50
C ARG A 22 -13.12 -18.95 -14.54
N PHE A 23 -12.49 -18.45 -13.48
CA PHE A 23 -12.09 -19.31 -12.38
C PHE A 23 -13.31 -19.70 -11.57
N GLU A 24 -13.61 -20.99 -11.52
CA GLU A 24 -14.72 -21.53 -10.76
C GLU A 24 -14.21 -22.16 -9.47
N VAL A 25 -14.90 -21.86 -8.38
CA VAL A 25 -14.62 -22.42 -7.07
C VAL A 25 -15.86 -23.23 -6.69
N PRO A 26 -15.73 -24.53 -6.39
CA PRO A 26 -16.90 -25.37 -6.14
C PRO A 26 -17.67 -24.97 -4.86
N ASP A 27 -17.03 -24.22 -3.95
CA ASP A 27 -17.60 -23.73 -2.71
C ASP A 27 -16.86 -22.45 -2.28
N SER A 28 -17.59 -21.37 -1.96
CA SER A 28 -17.03 -20.08 -1.57
C SER A 28 -16.34 -20.07 -0.21
N ASP A 29 -16.62 -21.08 0.63
CA ASP A 29 -15.99 -21.25 1.94
C ASP A 29 -14.63 -21.96 1.86
N LEU A 30 -14.16 -22.27 0.65
CA LEU A 30 -12.87 -22.93 0.43
C LEU A 30 -11.68 -22.00 0.66
N ASP A 31 -10.66 -22.56 1.31
CA ASP A 31 -9.32 -21.97 1.32
C ASP A 31 -8.65 -22.27 -0.03
N VAL A 32 -8.54 -21.25 -0.90
CA VAL A 32 -7.91 -21.40 -2.22
C VAL A 32 -6.45 -20.96 -2.14
N SER A 33 -5.54 -21.88 -2.45
CA SER A 33 -4.10 -21.62 -2.50
C SER A 33 -3.53 -21.94 -3.86
N PHE A 34 -2.81 -20.99 -4.44
CA PHE A 34 -2.08 -21.12 -5.70
C PHE A 34 -0.62 -21.37 -5.41
N ALA A 35 -0.06 -22.42 -6.00
CA ALA A 35 1.33 -22.81 -5.78
C ALA A 35 1.98 -23.19 -7.10
N ARG A 36 2.96 -22.40 -7.56
CA ARG A 36 3.55 -22.60 -8.89
C ARG A 36 2.49 -22.67 -9.98
N ALA A 37 1.47 -21.82 -9.83
CA ALA A 37 0.38 -21.73 -10.77
C ALA A 37 0.65 -20.61 -11.78
N ARG A 38 0.19 -20.79 -13.01
CA ARG A 38 0.21 -19.75 -14.06
C ARG A 38 -1.21 -19.50 -14.56
N MET A 39 -1.74 -18.33 -14.24
CA MET A 39 -3.07 -17.88 -14.64
C MET A 39 -2.90 -16.75 -15.66
N VAL A 40 -3.44 -16.93 -16.86
CA VAL A 40 -3.31 -15.97 -17.96
C VAL A 40 -4.69 -15.67 -18.51
N ASP A 41 -5.08 -14.40 -18.61
CA ASP A 41 -6.40 -13.99 -19.14
C ASP A 41 -7.59 -14.63 -18.39
N VAL A 42 -7.41 -14.96 -17.11
CA VAL A 42 -8.42 -15.61 -16.26
C VAL A 42 -9.29 -14.58 -15.54
N ASP A 43 -10.61 -14.80 -15.59
CA ASP A 43 -11.63 -14.00 -14.93
C ASP A 43 -11.92 -14.53 -13.50
N PHE A 44 -11.51 -13.76 -12.49
CA PHE A 44 -11.83 -13.94 -11.07
C PHE A 44 -12.91 -12.95 -10.59
N SER A 45 -13.56 -12.23 -11.51
CA SER A 45 -14.44 -11.13 -11.16
C SER A 45 -15.67 -11.59 -10.38
N GLY A 46 -16.01 -10.80 -9.35
CA GLY A 46 -17.15 -11.06 -8.47
C GLY A 46 -16.99 -12.25 -7.52
N LEU A 47 -15.87 -12.98 -7.57
CA LEU A 47 -15.64 -14.12 -6.67
C LEU A 47 -15.54 -13.65 -5.22
N ARG A 48 -16.11 -14.45 -4.31
CA ARG A 48 -15.90 -14.31 -2.87
C ARG A 48 -15.12 -15.52 -2.41
N LEU A 49 -13.93 -15.27 -1.88
CA LEU A 49 -13.05 -16.31 -1.38
C LEU A 49 -12.84 -16.07 0.11
N PHE A 50 -13.16 -17.06 0.93
CA PHE A 50 -12.84 -17.00 2.35
C PHE A 50 -11.33 -16.81 2.55
N ARG A 51 -10.49 -17.58 1.84
CA ARG A 51 -9.04 -17.38 1.82
C ARG A 51 -8.49 -17.46 0.41
N PHE A 52 -7.63 -16.50 0.08
CA PHE A 52 -6.78 -16.53 -1.11
C PHE A 52 -5.32 -16.47 -0.67
N ALA A 53 -4.51 -17.45 -1.07
CA ALA A 53 -3.07 -17.41 -0.92
C ALA A 53 -2.40 -17.73 -2.25
N ALA A 54 -1.36 -17.00 -2.61
CA ALA A 54 -0.55 -17.32 -3.78
C ALA A 54 0.93 -17.36 -3.42
N HIS A 55 1.59 -18.41 -3.85
CA HIS A 55 3.01 -18.68 -3.62
C HIS A 55 3.67 -19.07 -4.94
N ASP A 56 4.78 -18.41 -5.27
CA ASP A 56 5.58 -18.71 -6.47
C ASP A 56 4.72 -18.81 -7.74
N SER A 57 3.71 -17.95 -7.86
CA SER A 57 2.71 -18.04 -8.92
C SER A 57 2.74 -16.82 -9.83
N VAL A 58 2.15 -16.94 -11.02
CA VAL A 58 2.05 -15.87 -12.00
C VAL A 58 0.59 -15.68 -12.39
N PHE A 59 0.12 -14.44 -12.30
CA PHE A 59 -1.16 -13.97 -12.78
C PHE A 59 -0.88 -12.88 -13.82
N GLU A 60 -1.36 -13.07 -15.05
CA GLU A 60 -1.10 -12.18 -16.17
C GLU A 60 -2.42 -11.83 -16.83
N ARG A 61 -2.76 -10.53 -16.91
CA ARG A 61 -4.03 -10.04 -17.46
C ARG A 61 -5.28 -10.68 -16.82
N CYS A 62 -5.19 -11.02 -15.55
CA CYS A 62 -6.32 -11.56 -14.79
C CYS A 62 -7.23 -10.43 -14.28
N ASP A 63 -8.54 -10.70 -14.24
CA ASP A 63 -9.53 -9.76 -13.73
C ASP A 63 -10.00 -10.17 -12.32
N PHE A 64 -9.63 -9.38 -11.30
CA PHE A 64 -10.09 -9.52 -9.91
C PHE A 64 -11.17 -8.48 -9.56
N SER A 65 -11.82 -7.89 -10.56
CA SER A 65 -12.82 -6.84 -10.36
C SER A 65 -13.95 -7.34 -9.48
N GLN A 66 -14.32 -6.54 -8.47
CA GLN A 66 -15.37 -6.85 -7.50
C GLN A 66 -15.16 -8.13 -6.70
N ALA A 67 -14.00 -8.79 -6.81
CA ALA A 67 -13.67 -9.91 -5.95
C ALA A 67 -13.59 -9.45 -4.49
N ALA A 68 -13.86 -10.36 -3.57
CA ALA A 68 -13.78 -10.11 -2.13
C ALA A 68 -13.03 -11.24 -1.43
N PHE A 69 -12.15 -10.85 -0.52
CA PHE A 69 -11.38 -11.79 0.30
C PHE A 69 -11.66 -11.52 1.78
N ASP A 70 -11.88 -12.59 2.56
CA ASP A 70 -11.91 -12.46 4.02
C ASP A 70 -10.48 -12.54 4.59
N ASN A 71 -9.62 -13.35 3.96
CA ASN A 71 -8.18 -13.43 4.22
C ASN A 71 -7.40 -13.51 2.91
N VAL A 72 -6.38 -12.66 2.74
CA VAL A 72 -5.58 -12.63 1.51
C VAL A 72 -4.09 -12.59 1.80
N SER A 73 -3.36 -13.41 1.05
CA SER A 73 -1.91 -13.51 1.03
C SER A 73 -1.40 -13.50 -0.41
N PHE A 74 -1.16 -12.30 -0.97
CA PHE A 74 -0.81 -12.16 -2.39
C PHE A 74 0.57 -12.77 -2.75
N GLY A 75 1.51 -12.77 -1.81
CA GLY A 75 2.84 -13.36 -1.96
C GLY A 75 3.21 -14.17 -0.73
N ALA A 76 2.49 -15.28 -0.51
CA ALA A 76 2.65 -16.17 0.62
C ALA A 76 4.07 -16.73 0.72
N THR A 77 4.54 -16.93 1.95
CA THR A 77 5.85 -17.53 2.23
C THR A 77 5.92 -19.02 1.87
N ALA A 78 4.77 -19.71 1.86
CA ALA A 78 4.65 -21.10 1.47
C ALA A 78 3.27 -21.38 0.88
N ALA A 79 3.20 -22.43 0.06
CA ALA A 79 1.95 -22.92 -0.51
C ALA A 79 1.05 -23.58 0.55
N ASP A 80 1.60 -24.44 1.40
CA ASP A 80 0.90 -25.30 2.35
C ASP A 80 1.00 -24.83 3.81
N GLY A 81 1.45 -23.59 4.02
CA GLY A 81 1.54 -22.95 5.33
C GLY A 81 2.84 -23.21 6.10
N ARG A 82 3.77 -24.05 5.62
CA ARG A 82 5.09 -24.22 6.26
C ARG A 82 6.20 -23.57 5.46
N TRP A 83 6.72 -22.47 5.99
CA TRP A 83 7.86 -21.77 5.39
C TRP A 83 9.19 -22.31 5.92
N ASP A 84 10.07 -22.72 5.01
CA ASP A 84 11.41 -23.27 5.31
C ASP A 84 12.45 -22.19 5.67
N ARG A 85 12.09 -20.90 5.54
CA ARG A 85 12.96 -19.72 5.73
C ARG A 85 14.17 -19.63 4.79
N GLY A 86 14.33 -20.57 3.87
CA GLY A 86 15.43 -20.61 2.92
C GLY A 86 15.20 -19.66 1.74
N THR A 87 14.00 -19.71 1.17
CA THR A 87 13.63 -18.85 0.04
C THR A 87 12.21 -18.31 0.20
N TRP A 88 11.95 -17.14 -0.37
CA TRP A 88 10.62 -16.59 -0.49
C TRP A 88 10.45 -16.10 -1.92
N PRO A 89 10.07 -16.98 -2.86
CA PRO A 89 9.91 -16.62 -4.28
C PRO A 89 8.82 -15.58 -4.47
N ALA A 90 8.97 -14.76 -5.51
CA ALA A 90 7.99 -13.72 -5.83
C ALA A 90 6.74 -14.34 -6.46
N THR A 91 5.57 -13.81 -6.09
CA THR A 91 4.33 -14.03 -6.86
C THR A 91 4.09 -12.82 -7.75
N LEU A 92 3.94 -13.05 -9.04
CA LEU A 92 3.82 -11.99 -10.04
C LEU A 92 2.35 -11.75 -10.39
N TYR A 93 1.95 -10.49 -10.36
CA TYR A 93 0.68 -10.00 -10.91
C TYR A 93 1.05 -8.98 -11.96
N ARG A 94 0.76 -9.27 -13.23
CA ARG A 94 1.10 -8.41 -14.36
C ARG A 94 -0.15 -8.05 -15.11
N GLU A 95 -0.37 -6.75 -15.31
CA GLU A 95 -1.52 -6.23 -16.08
C GLU A 95 -2.86 -6.72 -15.53
N CYS A 96 -2.91 -7.04 -14.23
CA CYS A 96 -4.13 -7.49 -13.57
C CYS A 96 -4.99 -6.29 -13.13
N VAL A 97 -6.30 -6.53 -13.08
CA VAL A 97 -7.28 -5.51 -12.69
C VAL A 97 -7.86 -5.84 -11.31
N PHE A 98 -7.76 -4.89 -10.39
CA PHE A 98 -8.34 -4.94 -9.05
C PHE A 98 -9.37 -3.80 -8.90
N ALA A 99 -10.37 -3.76 -9.79
CA ALA A 99 -11.38 -2.71 -9.74
C ALA A 99 -12.47 -3.04 -8.71
N ARG A 100 -12.72 -2.15 -7.73
CA ARG A 100 -13.69 -2.35 -6.64
C ARG A 100 -13.47 -3.65 -5.85
N THR A 101 -12.26 -4.19 -5.87
CA THR A 101 -11.88 -5.39 -5.12
C THR A 101 -11.89 -5.09 -3.62
N ARG A 102 -12.51 -5.96 -2.82
CA ARG A 102 -12.55 -5.85 -1.36
C ARG A 102 -11.37 -6.61 -0.76
N ILE A 103 -10.27 -5.89 -0.60
CA ILE A 103 -9.10 -6.35 0.17
C ILE A 103 -9.38 -6.10 1.66
N PRO A 104 -9.23 -7.11 2.54
CA PRO A 104 -9.49 -6.95 3.96
C PRO A 104 -8.38 -6.10 4.61
N PRO A 105 -8.68 -5.41 5.74
CA PRO A 105 -7.65 -4.85 6.60
C PRO A 105 -6.56 -5.89 6.93
N GLN A 106 -5.32 -5.44 7.14
CA GLN A 106 -4.22 -6.34 7.49
C GLN A 106 -3.91 -7.42 6.43
N ALA A 107 -4.38 -7.23 5.18
CA ALA A 107 -4.02 -8.07 4.06
C ALA A 107 -2.50 -8.23 3.94
N PHE A 108 -2.05 -9.47 3.75
CA PHE A 108 -0.63 -9.78 3.60
C PHE A 108 -0.23 -9.71 2.14
N PHE A 109 0.46 -8.64 1.75
CA PHE A 109 0.95 -8.52 0.37
C PHE A 109 2.14 -9.44 0.12
N GLY A 110 2.99 -9.65 1.13
CA GLY A 110 4.12 -10.57 1.05
C GLY A 110 5.08 -10.25 -0.10
N ASN A 111 5.85 -11.24 -0.59
CA ASN A 111 6.71 -11.06 -1.76
C ASN A 111 5.89 -11.07 -3.06
N ALA A 112 4.82 -10.30 -3.12
CA ALA A 112 4.08 -10.05 -4.35
C ALA A 112 4.75 -8.91 -5.13
N ARG A 113 4.76 -9.06 -6.44
CA ARG A 113 5.18 -8.01 -7.37
C ARG A 113 4.05 -7.71 -8.34
N PHE A 114 3.54 -6.50 -8.25
CA PHE A 114 2.51 -5.96 -9.14
C PHE A 114 3.19 -5.13 -10.22
N GLU A 115 2.97 -5.48 -11.49
CA GLU A 115 3.51 -4.78 -12.66
C GLU A 115 2.35 -4.32 -13.54
N ARG A 116 2.23 -3.01 -13.79
CA ARG A 116 1.17 -2.44 -14.63
C ARG A 116 -0.24 -2.85 -14.21
N CYS A 117 -0.43 -3.13 -12.93
CA CYS A 117 -1.74 -3.47 -12.38
C CYS A 117 -2.57 -2.22 -12.14
N VAL A 118 -3.90 -2.37 -12.18
CA VAL A 118 -4.85 -1.29 -11.91
C VAL A 118 -5.59 -1.56 -10.61
N PHE A 119 -5.50 -0.64 -9.66
CA PHE A 119 -6.29 -0.62 -8.43
C PHE A 119 -7.28 0.54 -8.52
N ASP A 120 -8.49 0.27 -9.05
CA ASP A 120 -9.51 1.29 -9.29
C ASP A 120 -10.68 1.14 -8.31
N GLY A 121 -10.67 1.96 -7.24
CA GLY A 121 -11.65 1.84 -6.15
C GLY A 121 -11.49 0.56 -5.34
N ALA A 122 -10.33 -0.11 -5.40
CA ALA A 122 -9.99 -1.20 -4.51
C ALA A 122 -10.00 -0.71 -3.05
N ARG A 123 -10.43 -1.57 -2.12
CA ARG A 123 -10.42 -1.24 -0.68
C ARG A 123 -9.00 -1.33 -0.12
N LEU A 124 -8.20 -0.30 -0.35
CA LEU A 124 -6.83 -0.21 0.18
C LEU A 124 -6.85 0.56 1.51
N ARG A 125 -7.19 -0.14 2.59
CA ARG A 125 -7.19 0.43 3.94
C ARG A 125 -6.51 -0.44 4.98
N ASP A 126 -5.95 0.19 6.01
CA ASP A 126 -5.31 -0.51 7.14
C ASP A 126 -4.22 -1.49 6.67
N LEU A 127 -3.41 -1.05 5.71
CA LEU A 127 -2.40 -1.87 5.03
C LEU A 127 -1.02 -1.63 5.65
N ILE A 128 -0.73 -2.37 6.72
CA ILE A 128 0.56 -2.29 7.43
C ILE A 128 1.54 -3.42 7.06
N HIS A 129 1.11 -4.42 6.28
CA HIS A 129 1.91 -5.61 5.92
C HIS A 129 2.37 -5.63 4.45
N THR A 130 2.90 -4.49 4.00
CA THR A 130 3.40 -4.28 2.62
C THR A 130 4.92 -4.26 2.52
N HIS A 131 5.63 -4.59 3.61
CA HIS A 131 7.09 -4.45 3.75
C HIS A 131 7.90 -5.11 2.64
N THR A 132 7.38 -6.18 2.03
CA THR A 132 8.06 -6.96 1.01
C THR A 132 7.40 -6.85 -0.36
N ALA A 133 6.31 -6.08 -0.48
CA ALA A 133 5.57 -5.93 -1.72
C ALA A 133 6.29 -4.99 -2.69
N GLN A 134 6.11 -5.23 -3.99
CA GLN A 134 6.65 -4.40 -5.06
C GLN A 134 5.53 -3.91 -5.97
N PHE A 135 5.61 -2.64 -6.38
CA PHE A 135 4.63 -2.00 -7.27
C PHE A 135 5.37 -1.23 -8.35
N VAL A 136 5.21 -1.66 -9.60
CA VAL A 136 5.92 -1.08 -10.75
C VAL A 136 4.92 -0.71 -11.81
N GLU A 137 4.89 0.57 -12.18
CA GLU A 137 3.99 1.11 -13.20
C GLU A 137 2.50 0.87 -12.89
N CYS A 138 2.15 0.69 -11.61
CA CYS A 138 0.76 0.46 -11.21
C CYS A 138 -0.03 1.76 -11.18
N ARG A 139 -1.34 1.65 -11.40
CA ARG A 139 -2.27 2.77 -11.31
C ARG A 139 -3.19 2.61 -10.11
N PHE A 140 -3.27 3.65 -9.30
CA PHE A 140 -4.13 3.71 -8.11
C PHE A 140 -5.16 4.82 -8.27
N ARG A 141 -6.43 4.47 -8.07
CA ARG A 141 -7.56 5.41 -8.11
C ARG A 141 -8.52 5.17 -6.97
N GLY A 142 -9.12 6.25 -6.50
CA GLY A 142 -10.01 6.24 -5.35
C GLY A 142 -9.24 6.29 -4.04
N LYS A 143 -9.92 5.96 -2.95
CA LYS A 143 -9.42 6.19 -1.59
C LYS A 143 -8.40 5.13 -1.17
N ILE A 144 -7.24 5.58 -0.71
CA ILE A 144 -6.24 4.80 0.04
C ILE A 144 -6.15 5.39 1.44
N GLN A 145 -6.30 4.55 2.45
CA GLN A 145 -6.40 5.02 3.83
C GLN A 145 -5.51 4.20 4.79
N ASP A 146 -4.83 4.84 5.74
CA ASP A 146 -4.13 4.14 6.84
C ASP A 146 -3.19 3.04 6.31
N ALA A 147 -2.39 3.38 5.29
CA ALA A 147 -1.56 2.44 4.55
C ALA A 147 -0.09 2.87 4.60
N ASN A 148 0.83 1.91 4.67
CA ASN A 148 2.24 2.18 4.47
C ASN A 148 2.73 1.42 3.24
N PHE A 149 3.60 2.03 2.45
CA PHE A 149 4.36 1.39 1.38
C PHE A 149 5.85 1.52 1.70
N TRP A 150 6.60 0.46 1.43
CA TRP A 150 8.01 0.37 1.80
C TRP A 150 8.86 0.10 0.57
N GLY A 151 9.90 0.91 0.35
CA GLY A 151 10.92 0.69 -0.68
C GLY A 151 12.08 -0.19 -0.21
N ARG A 152 12.09 -0.60 1.07
CA ARG A 152 13.05 -1.55 1.65
C ARG A 152 12.33 -2.62 2.48
N PRO A 153 12.64 -3.91 2.28
CA PRO A 153 12.22 -4.95 3.20
C PRO A 153 12.76 -4.72 4.61
N THR A 154 11.91 -4.85 5.61
CA THR A 154 12.30 -4.69 7.03
C THR A 154 12.72 -6.01 7.67
N LYS A 155 12.41 -7.15 7.03
CA LYS A 155 12.73 -8.51 7.49
C LYS A 155 12.99 -9.41 6.30
N HIS A 156 13.67 -10.52 6.55
CA HIS A 156 13.82 -11.64 5.61
C HIS A 156 14.48 -11.30 4.26
N THR A 157 15.33 -10.27 4.22
CA THR A 157 16.06 -9.82 3.01
C THR A 157 16.84 -10.96 2.33
N ALA A 158 17.50 -11.82 3.11
CA ALA A 158 18.22 -12.99 2.58
C ALA A 158 17.30 -13.94 1.81
N ALA A 159 16.14 -14.29 2.37
CA ALA A 159 15.17 -15.17 1.72
C ALA A 159 14.50 -14.53 0.49
N LEU A 160 14.40 -13.19 0.47
CA LEU A 160 13.88 -12.42 -0.66
C LEU A 160 14.90 -12.27 -1.80
N GLY A 161 16.20 -12.48 -1.52
CA GLY A 161 17.29 -12.24 -2.47
C GLY A 161 17.48 -10.77 -2.86
N ARG A 162 16.98 -9.82 -2.06
CA ARG A 162 17.04 -8.38 -2.34
C ARG A 162 16.93 -7.52 -1.07
N ASP A 163 17.50 -6.32 -1.14
CA ASP A 163 17.50 -5.31 -0.08
C ASP A 163 16.57 -4.11 -0.36
N ARG A 164 16.00 -4.04 -1.58
CA ARG A 164 15.06 -3.02 -2.01
C ARG A 164 13.81 -3.61 -2.67
N ASN A 165 12.68 -2.95 -2.45
CA ASN A 165 11.43 -3.15 -3.18
C ASN A 165 11.41 -2.22 -4.38
N ALA A 166 11.12 -2.77 -5.56
CA ALA A 166 10.79 -1.93 -6.71
C ALA A 166 9.46 -1.22 -6.43
N PHE A 167 9.53 0.10 -6.33
CA PHE A 167 8.39 0.99 -6.18
C PHE A 167 8.62 2.20 -7.09
N THR A 168 8.24 2.09 -8.37
CA THR A 168 8.62 3.07 -9.40
C THR A 168 7.57 3.16 -10.50
N GLY A 169 7.42 4.35 -11.09
CA GLY A 169 6.50 4.62 -12.19
C GLY A 169 5.03 4.55 -11.82
N ASN A 170 4.69 4.52 -10.53
CA ASN A 170 3.30 4.37 -10.11
C ASN A 170 2.52 5.69 -10.27
N ASP A 171 1.25 5.57 -10.67
CA ASP A 171 0.34 6.69 -10.87
C ASP A 171 -0.73 6.71 -9.77
N PHE A 172 -0.63 7.68 -8.86
CA PHE A 172 -1.59 7.99 -7.81
C PHE A 172 -2.43 9.24 -8.12
N THR A 173 -2.34 9.82 -9.32
CA THR A 173 -3.01 11.10 -9.64
C THR A 173 -4.52 11.10 -9.43
N GLY A 174 -5.17 9.93 -9.53
CA GLY A 174 -6.61 9.75 -9.26
C GLY A 174 -6.92 9.19 -7.88
N ALA A 175 -5.95 9.15 -6.96
CA ALA A 175 -6.10 8.63 -5.61
C ALA A 175 -6.36 9.74 -4.58
N ASP A 176 -7.10 9.40 -3.54
CA ASP A 176 -7.22 10.20 -2.33
C ASP A 176 -6.38 9.52 -1.23
N LEU A 177 -5.31 10.17 -0.79
CA LEU A 177 -4.30 9.62 0.12
C LEU A 177 -4.54 10.13 1.54
N ILE A 178 -5.16 9.30 2.37
CA ILE A 178 -5.47 9.62 3.76
C ILE A 178 -4.56 8.80 4.67
N ASP A 179 -3.66 9.46 5.40
CA ASP A 179 -2.74 8.79 6.32
C ASP A 179 -1.91 7.69 5.63
N VAL A 180 -1.42 7.99 4.42
CA VAL A 180 -0.61 7.08 3.60
C VAL A 180 0.87 7.43 3.71
N GLY A 181 1.67 6.48 4.19
CA GLY A 181 3.13 6.62 4.30
C GLY A 181 3.86 5.95 3.14
N PHE A 182 4.69 6.71 2.43
CA PHE A 182 5.69 6.17 1.50
C PHE A 182 7.04 6.20 2.21
N ARG A 183 7.71 5.06 2.37
CA ARG A 183 8.93 4.94 3.19
C ARG A 183 10.06 4.31 2.41
N HIS A 184 11.22 4.97 2.33
CA HIS A 184 12.37 4.52 1.53
C HIS A 184 12.05 4.39 0.03
N ILE A 185 11.09 5.19 -0.44
CA ILE A 185 10.62 5.24 -1.83
C ILE A 185 11.08 6.55 -2.45
N ASP A 186 11.56 6.48 -3.68
CA ASP A 186 11.79 7.69 -4.48
C ASP A 186 10.43 8.28 -4.89
N LEU A 187 10.08 9.42 -4.28
CA LEU A 187 8.82 10.11 -4.51
C LEU A 187 8.77 10.75 -5.91
N HIS A 188 9.91 11.14 -6.48
CA HIS A 188 9.96 11.73 -7.82
C HIS A 188 9.77 10.69 -8.93
N ALA A 189 10.01 9.41 -8.62
CA ALA A 189 9.71 8.30 -9.51
C ALA A 189 8.20 7.93 -9.53
N GLN A 190 7.34 8.66 -8.82
CA GLN A 190 5.89 8.45 -8.82
C GLN A 190 5.15 9.69 -9.34
N ARG A 191 3.91 9.50 -9.75
CA ARG A 191 2.98 10.60 -10.06
C ARG A 191 1.96 10.69 -8.94
N PHE A 192 2.01 11.74 -8.13
CA PHE A 192 1.07 11.97 -7.04
C PHE A 192 -0.11 12.85 -7.47
N PRO A 193 -1.22 12.86 -6.71
CA PRO A 193 -2.14 13.99 -6.77
C PRO A 193 -1.38 15.30 -6.58
N GLY A 194 -1.83 16.35 -7.25
CA GLY A 194 -1.18 17.66 -7.22
C GLY A 194 -1.95 18.69 -6.41
N LEU A 195 -1.55 19.95 -6.56
CA LEU A 195 -2.28 21.09 -6.03
C LEU A 195 -3.73 21.11 -6.56
N PRO A 196 -4.68 21.65 -5.76
CA PRO A 196 -4.48 22.35 -4.49
C PRO A 196 -4.43 21.45 -3.24
N ASP A 197 -4.52 20.13 -3.39
CA ASP A 197 -4.73 19.22 -2.25
C ASP A 197 -3.46 18.52 -1.76
N TYR A 198 -2.49 18.35 -2.65
CA TYR A 198 -1.27 17.63 -2.39
C TYR A 198 -0.05 18.34 -2.98
N ALA A 199 1.10 18.17 -2.35
CA ALA A 199 2.38 18.59 -2.89
C ALA A 199 3.46 17.57 -2.56
N VAL A 200 4.42 17.40 -3.47
CA VAL A 200 5.67 16.69 -3.18
C VAL A 200 6.69 17.75 -2.82
N LEU A 201 7.21 17.67 -1.60
CA LEU A 201 8.18 18.61 -1.06
C LEU A 201 9.56 17.97 -0.99
N ASP A 202 10.57 18.77 -1.32
CA ASP A 202 11.98 18.57 -1.01
C ASP A 202 12.35 19.34 0.28
N ARG A 203 13.53 19.05 0.85
CA ARG A 203 14.12 19.82 1.96
C ARG A 203 13.12 20.12 3.08
N VAL A 204 12.35 19.10 3.48
CA VAL A 204 11.25 19.22 4.45
C VAL A 204 11.74 19.82 5.77
N ASP A 205 12.99 19.59 6.16
CA ASP A 205 13.63 20.21 7.32
C ASP A 205 13.64 21.75 7.25
N GLN A 206 14.00 22.31 6.08
CA GLN A 206 14.06 23.75 5.86
C GLN A 206 12.64 24.34 5.84
N ARG A 207 11.72 23.70 5.12
CA ARG A 207 10.31 24.13 5.03
C ARG A 207 9.60 24.09 6.37
N VAL A 208 9.84 23.04 7.16
CA VAL A 208 9.29 22.93 8.52
C VAL A 208 9.89 23.99 9.43
N LYS A 209 11.19 24.29 9.31
CA LYS A 209 11.81 25.39 10.04
C LYS A 209 11.18 26.75 9.67
N GLY A 210 10.93 27.00 8.39
CA GLY A 210 10.23 28.19 7.89
C GLY A 210 8.81 28.31 8.44
N ALA A 211 8.01 27.24 8.33
CA ALA A 211 6.67 27.18 8.89
C ALA A 211 6.65 27.43 10.42
N LEU A 212 7.59 26.83 11.17
CA LEU A 212 7.71 27.06 12.61
C LEU A 212 8.06 28.52 12.94
N ALA A 213 8.87 29.19 12.11
CA ALA A 213 9.18 30.60 12.28
C ALA A 213 7.96 31.49 11.97
N ALA A 214 7.21 31.20 10.90
CA ALA A 214 5.98 31.91 10.55
C ALA A 214 4.88 31.76 11.62
N MET A 215 4.92 30.67 12.39
CA MET A 215 4.02 30.44 13.53
C MET A 215 4.47 31.13 14.83
N ALA A 216 5.60 31.85 14.85
CA ALA A 216 6.15 32.42 16.09
C ALA A 216 5.17 33.38 16.79
N ASP A 217 4.46 34.18 16.02
CA ASP A 217 3.51 35.20 16.51
C ASP A 217 2.09 34.64 16.75
N TRP A 218 1.86 33.35 16.53
CA TRP A 218 0.57 32.75 16.86
C TRP A 218 0.31 32.82 18.37
N PRO A 219 -0.96 32.97 18.80
CA PRO A 219 -1.31 32.92 20.21
C PRO A 219 -0.78 31.65 20.86
N ASP A 220 -0.12 31.82 22.01
CA ASP A 220 0.36 30.67 22.78
C ASP A 220 -0.83 29.85 23.28
N GLY A 221 -0.73 28.53 23.09
CA GLY A 221 -1.80 27.62 23.44
C GLY A 221 -1.62 26.22 22.87
N GLU A 222 -2.66 25.40 23.07
CA GLU A 222 -2.63 23.99 22.69
C GLU A 222 -2.52 23.79 21.17
N VAL A 223 -3.16 24.65 20.37
CA VAL A 223 -3.13 24.58 18.90
C VAL A 223 -1.71 24.79 18.37
N LYS A 224 -1.03 25.88 18.76
CA LYS A 224 0.37 26.17 18.38
C LYS A 224 1.31 25.05 18.80
N THR A 225 1.16 24.56 20.03
CA THR A 225 1.97 23.45 20.56
C THR A 225 1.77 22.15 19.78
N LYS A 226 0.52 21.77 19.49
CA LYS A 226 0.19 20.55 18.72
C LYS A 226 0.68 20.65 17.28
N ALA A 227 0.48 21.80 16.62
CA ALA A 227 0.93 22.04 15.27
C ALA A 227 2.46 21.95 15.16
N ALA A 228 3.19 22.64 16.04
CA ALA A 228 4.65 22.60 16.06
C ALA A 228 5.20 21.19 16.33
N ARG A 229 4.59 20.44 17.26
CA ARG A 229 4.95 19.04 17.52
C ARG A 229 4.68 18.15 16.30
N SER A 230 3.53 18.34 15.66
CA SER A 230 3.15 17.54 14.49
C SER A 230 4.09 17.79 13.31
N LEU A 231 4.47 19.05 13.06
CA LEU A 231 5.41 19.41 12.00
C LEU A 231 6.78 18.77 12.22
N ARG A 232 7.34 18.88 13.43
CA ARG A 232 8.63 18.26 13.78
C ARG A 232 8.58 16.75 13.63
N PHE A 233 7.53 16.13 14.17
CA PHE A 233 7.34 14.68 14.04
C PHE A 233 7.35 14.26 12.57
N GLN A 234 6.55 14.90 11.72
CA GLN A 234 6.51 14.53 10.31
C GLN A 234 7.82 14.80 9.57
N ALA A 235 8.55 15.87 9.92
CA ALA A 235 9.88 16.14 9.39
C ALA A 235 10.86 15.00 9.72
N ASP A 236 10.89 14.55 10.98
CA ASP A 236 11.75 13.45 11.42
C ASP A 236 11.49 12.18 10.61
N TRP A 237 10.22 11.86 10.33
CA TRP A 237 9.84 10.74 9.47
C TRP A 237 10.30 10.95 8.01
N ALA A 238 10.08 12.13 7.43
CA ALA A 238 10.52 12.42 6.06
C ALA A 238 12.04 12.30 5.91
N ILE A 239 12.81 12.78 6.89
CA ILE A 239 14.27 12.67 6.93
C ILE A 239 14.69 11.20 7.06
N ALA A 240 14.16 10.49 8.06
CA ALA A 240 14.56 9.11 8.35
C ALA A 240 14.24 8.14 7.22
N TYR A 241 13.10 8.34 6.54
CA TYR A 241 12.62 7.38 5.55
C TYR A 241 12.87 7.80 4.11
N ASN A 242 12.84 9.09 3.78
CA ASN A 242 12.81 9.57 2.40
C ASN A 242 13.85 10.68 2.12
N ASN A 243 14.92 10.76 2.91
CA ASN A 243 16.00 11.74 2.74
C ASN A 243 15.47 13.19 2.66
N GLY A 244 14.48 13.52 3.50
CA GLY A 244 13.91 14.87 3.57
C GLY A 244 12.87 15.19 2.50
N HIS A 245 12.35 14.19 1.79
CA HIS A 245 11.23 14.35 0.86
C HIS A 245 9.91 13.87 1.47
N ALA A 246 8.80 14.55 1.19
CA ALA A 246 7.48 14.15 1.66
C ALA A 246 6.39 14.44 0.63
N VAL A 247 5.36 13.57 0.59
CA VAL A 247 4.07 13.93 0.02
C VAL A 247 3.24 14.51 1.16
N VAL A 248 2.81 15.77 1.01
CA VAL A 248 2.05 16.48 2.03
C VAL A 248 0.64 16.79 1.54
N SER A 249 -0.28 16.88 2.49
CA SER A 249 -1.65 17.37 2.32
C SER A 249 -2.06 18.11 3.59
N ARG A 250 -3.28 18.64 3.62
CA ARG A 250 -3.86 19.24 4.85
C ARG A 250 -3.94 18.24 6.01
N ASN A 251 -3.95 16.94 5.74
CA ASN A 251 -3.96 15.89 6.76
C ASN A 251 -2.54 15.44 7.18
N TRP A 252 -1.48 16.06 6.64
CA TRP A 252 -0.11 15.73 7.01
C TRP A 252 0.17 16.04 8.49
N VAL A 253 -0.47 17.06 9.04
CA VAL A 253 -0.44 17.37 10.48
C VAL A 253 -1.64 16.76 11.23
N ASP A 254 -1.56 16.69 12.56
CA ASP A 254 -2.57 16.10 13.46
C ASP A 254 -3.99 16.51 13.06
N ARG A 255 -4.81 15.52 12.70
CA ARG A 255 -6.19 15.71 12.21
C ARG A 255 -7.14 16.33 13.24
N ARG A 256 -6.74 16.38 14.52
CA ARG A 256 -7.47 17.07 15.59
C ARG A 256 -7.24 18.58 15.60
N LEU A 257 -6.31 19.10 14.79
CA LEU A 257 -6.16 20.54 14.58
C LEU A 257 -7.36 21.10 13.79
N PRO A 258 -7.77 22.35 14.05
CA PRO A 258 -8.81 23.02 13.27
C PRO A 258 -8.53 22.99 11.75
N PRO A 259 -9.53 22.80 10.87
CA PRO A 259 -9.32 22.71 9.43
C PRO A 259 -8.60 23.93 8.81
N ASP A 260 -8.92 25.14 9.27
CA ASP A 260 -8.29 26.40 8.89
C ASP A 260 -6.80 26.45 9.27
N VAL A 261 -6.46 25.98 10.47
CA VAL A 261 -5.05 25.85 10.92
C VAL A 261 -4.29 24.87 10.03
N ARG A 262 -4.90 23.75 9.65
CA ARG A 262 -4.28 22.75 8.77
C ARG A 262 -4.08 23.26 7.35
N ASP A 263 -5.03 24.03 6.84
CA ASP A 263 -4.93 24.71 5.54
C ASP A 263 -3.80 25.75 5.56
N GLN A 264 -3.74 26.58 6.59
CA GLN A 264 -2.67 27.57 6.76
C GLN A 264 -1.29 26.91 6.81
N ILE A 265 -1.12 25.83 7.57
CA ILE A 265 0.14 25.07 7.64
C ILE A 265 0.51 24.47 6.29
N PHE A 266 -0.45 23.92 5.55
CA PHE A 266 -0.19 23.37 4.21
C PHE A 266 0.42 24.43 3.29
N TRP A 267 -0.18 25.63 3.25
CA TRP A 267 0.34 26.72 2.44
C TRP A 267 1.68 27.28 2.92
N MET A 268 1.95 27.29 4.24
CA MET A 268 3.28 27.63 4.76
C MET A 268 4.36 26.68 4.23
N LEU A 269 4.07 25.38 4.11
CA LEU A 269 5.03 24.39 3.62
C LEU A 269 5.25 24.47 2.10
N VAL A 270 4.19 24.77 1.34
CA VAL A 270 4.23 24.89 -0.13
C VAL A 270 4.85 26.21 -0.58
N GLY A 271 4.53 27.31 0.11
CA GLY A 271 4.90 28.68 -0.26
C GLY A 271 6.40 29.00 -0.23
N ASP A 272 7.21 28.24 0.51
CA ASP A 272 8.68 28.39 0.58
C ASP A 272 9.41 27.90 -0.71
N SER A 273 8.70 27.74 -1.84
CA SER A 273 9.27 27.27 -3.11
C SER A 273 9.74 28.36 -4.08
N GLU A 274 9.52 29.65 -3.78
CA GLU A 274 9.87 30.76 -4.70
C GLU A 274 11.11 31.59 -4.34
N GLU A 275 11.83 31.31 -3.25
CA GLU A 275 13.09 32.00 -2.94
C GLU A 275 14.27 31.02 -2.81
N GLN A 276 14.87 30.65 -3.96
CA GLN A 276 16.31 30.46 -4.18
C GLN A 276 16.63 29.99 -5.60
#